data_AF-A0A2K5QIR4-F1
#
_entry.id   AF-A0A2K5QIR4-F1
#
_cell.length_a   1.000
_cell.length_b   1.000
_cell.length_c   1.000
_cell.angle_alpha   90.00
_cell.angle_beta   90.00
_cell.angle_gamma   90.00
#
_symmetry.space_group_name_H-M   'P 1'
#
loop_
_entity.id
_entity.type
_entity.pdbx_description
1 polymer ?
#
loop_
_entity_poly.entity_id
_entity_poly.type
_entity_poly.pdbx_seq_one_letter_code
_entity_poly.pdbx_strand_id
1 'polypeptide(L)'
;GSAKALSPAALEKRQRRKQERDRKKRKRKELRAKEKARKAEEAAEAQEPVEPVPEGAGREPREPPGLIFNKVEVSEDEPASRAQRRKEKRRRVKGNLTPLTGRNYRQLLERLQARRGRLDELRGQDEGKAQELEAKMKWTNLLYKAEGVKIRDDERLLQEALKRKEKRRAQRQRGWEKRTARVVEKMQQRQDRRRQNLRRKKAARAERRLLKARKKGRILPQDLERAGLA
;
A
#
# COMPACT_ATOMS: atom_id res chain seq x y z
N GLY A 1 -31.39 -2.29 9.18
CA GLY A 1 -31.08 -0.86 9.34
C GLY A 1 -31.17 -0.20 7.98
N SER A 2 -32.14 0.68 7.81
CA SER A 2 -32.48 1.35 6.53
C SER A 2 -31.24 1.94 5.87
N ALA A 3 -30.90 1.43 4.68
CA ALA A 3 -29.97 2.07 3.77
C ALA A 3 -30.55 3.45 3.44
N LYS A 4 -29.88 4.51 3.87
CA LYS A 4 -30.18 5.87 3.39
C LYS A 4 -30.00 5.84 1.88
N ALA A 5 -31.12 5.71 1.15
CA ALA A 5 -31.14 5.75 -0.30
C ALA A 5 -30.48 7.08 -0.71
N LEU A 6 -29.36 6.99 -1.41
CA LEU A 6 -28.71 8.15 -2.00
C LEU A 6 -29.75 8.83 -2.88
N SER A 7 -29.83 10.17 -2.81
CA SER A 7 -30.75 10.93 -3.67
C SER A 7 -30.51 10.57 -5.14
N PRO A 8 -31.54 10.58 -6.00
CA PRO A 8 -31.41 10.18 -7.41
C PRO A 8 -30.29 10.94 -8.13
N ALA A 9 -30.12 12.24 -7.81
CA ALA A 9 -29.02 13.07 -8.31
C ALA A 9 -27.62 12.58 -7.88
N ALA A 10 -27.46 12.02 -6.68
CA ALA A 10 -26.20 11.45 -6.22
C ALA A 10 -25.89 10.10 -6.89
N LEU A 11 -26.92 9.30 -7.19
CA LEU A 11 -26.77 8.06 -7.96
C LEU A 11 -26.35 8.34 -9.40
N GLU A 12 -26.95 9.35 -10.04
CA GLU A 12 -26.62 9.73 -11.41
C GLU A 12 -25.17 10.26 -11.53
N LYS A 13 -24.73 11.13 -10.61
CA LYS A 13 -23.32 11.59 -10.55
C LYS A 13 -22.34 10.41 -10.38
N ARG A 14 -22.72 9.39 -9.60
CA ARG A 14 -21.90 8.18 -9.41
C ARG A 14 -21.84 7.32 -10.67
N GLN A 15 -22.95 7.18 -11.38
CA GLN A 15 -23.00 6.46 -12.66
C GLN A 15 -22.16 7.17 -13.73
N ARG A 16 -22.29 8.49 -13.88
CA ARG A 16 -21.45 9.29 -14.81
C ARG A 16 -19.96 9.12 -14.52
N ARG A 17 -19.55 9.22 -13.24
CA ARG A 17 -18.15 8.98 -12.82
C ARG A 17 -17.66 7.55 -13.11
N LYS A 18 -18.55 6.55 -13.00
CA LYS A 18 -18.21 5.16 -13.33
C LYS A 18 -17.97 4.99 -14.83
N GLN A 19 -18.89 5.50 -15.67
CA GLN A 19 -18.76 5.47 -17.12
C GLN A 19 -17.51 6.22 -17.61
N GLU A 20 -17.19 7.38 -17.04
CA GLU A 20 -15.97 8.13 -17.38
C GLU A 20 -14.69 7.35 -17.02
N ARG A 21 -14.65 6.71 -15.84
CA ARG A 21 -13.52 5.84 -15.44
C ARG A 21 -13.38 4.65 -16.37
N ASP A 22 -14.48 4.05 -16.80
CA ASP A 22 -14.47 2.89 -17.70
C ASP A 22 -14.03 3.30 -19.11
N ARG A 23 -14.47 4.46 -19.62
CA ARG A 23 -13.95 5.06 -20.88
C ARG A 23 -12.44 5.30 -20.80
N LYS A 24 -11.94 5.93 -19.73
CA LYS A 24 -10.50 6.18 -19.53
C LYS A 24 -9.70 4.88 -19.41
N LYS A 25 -10.25 3.85 -18.76
CA LYS A 25 -9.62 2.52 -18.67
C LYS A 25 -9.54 1.84 -20.03
N ARG A 26 -10.60 1.90 -20.85
CA ARG A 26 -10.61 1.35 -22.21
C ARG A 26 -9.54 2.01 -23.09
N LYS A 27 -9.52 3.34 -23.16
CA LYS A 27 -8.49 4.10 -23.89
C LYS A 27 -7.06 3.74 -23.45
N ARG A 28 -6.82 3.61 -22.14
CA ARG A 28 -5.49 3.21 -21.62
C ARG A 28 -5.12 1.78 -21.99
N LYS A 29 -6.08 0.85 -22.04
CA LYS A 29 -5.84 -0.53 -22.48
C LYS A 29 -5.53 -0.58 -23.97
N GLU A 30 -6.27 0.18 -24.78
CA GLU A 30 -6.08 0.30 -26.22
C GLU A 30 -4.71 0.89 -26.55
N LEU A 31 -4.31 2.00 -25.91
CA LEU A 31 -2.97 2.57 -26.08
C LEU A 31 -1.86 1.58 -25.72
N ARG A 32 -2.02 0.83 -24.62
CA ARG A 32 -1.07 -0.23 -24.23
C ARG A 32 -1.04 -1.41 -25.20
N ALA A 33 -2.19 -1.76 -25.78
CA ALA A 33 -2.26 -2.80 -26.80
C ALA A 33 -1.58 -2.33 -28.09
N LYS A 34 -1.79 -1.07 -28.50
CA LYS A 34 -1.13 -0.44 -29.64
C LYS A 34 0.39 -0.32 -29.44
N GLU A 35 0.84 0.06 -28.25
CA GLU A 35 2.28 0.06 -27.90
C GLU A 35 2.88 -1.36 -27.93
N LYS A 36 2.14 -2.36 -27.45
CA LYS A 36 2.58 -3.76 -27.51
C LYS A 36 2.60 -4.31 -28.93
N ALA A 37 1.60 -3.97 -29.75
CA ALA A 37 1.54 -4.34 -31.15
C ALA A 37 2.70 -3.69 -31.92
N ARG A 38 2.90 -2.37 -31.77
CA ARG A 38 4.05 -1.67 -32.36
C ARG A 38 5.39 -2.26 -31.92
N LYS A 39 5.52 -2.63 -30.64
CA LYS A 39 6.73 -3.28 -30.12
C LYS A 39 6.90 -4.72 -30.64
N ALA A 40 5.81 -5.41 -30.95
CA ALA A 40 5.84 -6.74 -31.55
C ALA A 40 6.13 -6.68 -33.05
N GLU A 41 5.60 -5.68 -33.75
CA GLU A 41 5.93 -5.35 -35.15
C GLU A 41 7.40 -4.95 -35.26
N GLU A 42 7.91 -4.06 -34.40
CA GLU A 42 9.33 -3.69 -34.34
C GLU A 42 10.23 -4.89 -34.00
N ALA A 43 9.74 -5.83 -33.20
CA ALA A 43 10.46 -7.07 -32.90
C ALA A 43 10.37 -8.13 -34.02
N ALA A 44 9.35 -8.09 -34.87
CA ALA A 44 9.17 -8.97 -36.01
C ALA A 44 9.89 -8.43 -37.26
N GLU A 45 9.94 -7.12 -37.44
CA GLU A 45 10.73 -6.43 -38.46
C GLU A 45 12.24 -6.56 -38.17
N ALA A 46 12.62 -6.66 -36.89
CA ALA A 46 13.97 -7.08 -36.48
C ALA A 46 14.25 -8.58 -36.68
N GLN A 47 13.31 -9.37 -37.21
CA GLN A 47 13.42 -10.81 -37.46
C GLN A 47 13.11 -11.23 -38.91
N GLU A 48 12.95 -10.29 -39.87
CA GLU A 48 12.97 -10.69 -41.29
C GLU A 48 14.40 -11.01 -41.77
N PRO A 49 14.59 -12.10 -42.53
CA PRO A 49 15.90 -12.62 -42.89
C PRO A 49 16.49 -11.86 -44.08
N VAL A 50 17.68 -11.30 -43.90
CA VAL A 50 18.54 -10.88 -45.01
C VAL A 50 19.33 -12.12 -45.48
N GLU A 51 19.14 -12.54 -46.73
CA GLU A 51 19.93 -13.61 -47.36
C GLU A 51 21.43 -13.23 -47.51
N PRO A 52 22.36 -14.20 -47.46
CA PRO A 52 23.80 -13.93 -47.36
C PRO A 52 24.54 -14.00 -48.72
N VAL A 53 25.78 -13.47 -48.75
CA VAL A 53 27.00 -13.86 -49.54
C VAL A 53 27.81 -12.61 -50.00
N PRO A 54 29.17 -12.61 -50.08
CA PRO A 54 30.21 -13.28 -49.28
C PRO A 54 31.25 -12.30 -48.67
N GLU A 55 32.16 -12.88 -47.88
CA GLU A 55 33.37 -12.27 -47.29
C GLU A 55 34.29 -11.56 -48.29
N GLY A 56 34.88 -10.44 -47.83
CA GLY A 56 36.14 -9.93 -48.38
C GLY A 56 36.34 -8.42 -48.23
N ALA A 57 37.05 -8.00 -47.19
CA ALA A 57 38.04 -6.91 -47.21
C ALA A 57 38.33 -6.45 -45.77
N GLY A 58 39.63 -6.40 -45.41
CA GLY A 58 40.11 -6.05 -44.08
C GLY A 58 39.59 -4.73 -43.56
N ARG A 59 39.30 -4.68 -42.26
CA ARG A 59 38.98 -3.45 -41.55
C ARG A 59 40.00 -3.24 -40.46
N GLU A 60 40.90 -2.30 -40.72
CA GLU A 60 41.86 -1.74 -39.76
C GLU A 60 41.16 -1.32 -38.45
N PRO A 61 41.89 -1.29 -37.32
CA PRO A 61 41.33 -0.86 -36.05
C PRO A 61 40.82 0.58 -36.18
N ARG A 62 39.51 0.76 -36.01
CA ARG A 62 38.85 2.06 -36.02
C ARG A 62 39.33 2.86 -34.81
N GLU A 63 40.25 3.79 -35.04
CA GLU A 63 40.67 4.78 -34.05
C GLU A 63 39.46 5.55 -33.51
N PRO A 64 39.48 5.98 -32.24
CA PRO A 64 38.38 6.77 -31.69
C PRO A 64 38.19 8.03 -32.55
N PRO A 65 36.95 8.36 -32.97
CA PRO A 65 36.72 9.48 -33.87
C PRO A 65 37.21 10.77 -33.20
N GLY A 66 38.29 11.33 -33.75
CA GLY A 66 38.83 12.62 -33.36
C GLY A 66 37.76 13.69 -33.57
N LEU A 67 37.47 14.46 -32.53
CA LEU A 67 36.63 15.65 -32.64
C LEU A 67 37.36 16.67 -33.51
N ILE A 68 37.06 16.68 -34.81
CA ILE A 68 37.45 17.75 -35.71
C ILE A 68 36.50 18.92 -35.43
N PHE A 69 37.05 20.10 -35.16
CA PHE A 69 36.43 21.31 -34.60
C PHE A 69 35.18 21.85 -35.35
N ASN A 70 34.71 21.21 -36.42
CA ASN A 70 33.58 21.68 -37.22
C ASN A 70 32.63 20.59 -37.76
N LYS A 71 32.77 19.31 -37.35
CA LYS A 71 31.83 18.25 -37.77
C LYS A 71 31.30 17.48 -36.57
N VAL A 72 30.11 17.89 -36.12
CA VAL A 72 29.33 17.11 -35.15
C VAL A 72 28.61 16.01 -35.95
N GLU A 73 29.18 14.82 -35.98
CA GLU A 73 28.48 13.63 -36.45
C GLU A 73 27.49 13.18 -35.36
N VAL A 74 26.21 13.44 -35.60
CA VAL A 74 25.12 12.93 -34.77
C VAL A 74 24.89 11.47 -35.17
N SER A 75 25.35 10.54 -34.34
CA SER A 75 25.10 9.11 -34.52
C SER A 75 23.59 8.81 -34.49
N GLU A 76 23.13 7.84 -35.29
CA GLU A 76 21.71 7.46 -35.48
C GLU A 76 21.03 6.91 -34.20
N ASP A 77 21.81 6.60 -33.16
CA ASP A 77 21.27 6.19 -31.86
C ASP A 77 20.60 7.39 -31.16
N GLU A 78 19.27 7.33 -31.03
CA GLU A 78 18.49 8.35 -30.31
C GLU A 78 19.15 8.61 -28.94
N PRO A 79 19.59 9.84 -28.64
CA PRO A 79 20.40 10.10 -27.48
C PRO A 79 19.59 9.78 -26.22
N ALA A 80 19.99 8.71 -25.53
CA ALA A 80 19.37 8.29 -24.28
C ALA A 80 19.09 9.51 -23.39
N SER A 81 17.85 9.60 -22.90
CA SER A 81 17.37 10.72 -22.08
C SER A 81 18.39 11.06 -21.00
N ARG A 82 18.51 12.34 -20.62
CA ARG A 82 19.41 12.78 -19.53
C ARG A 82 19.28 11.91 -18.27
N ALA A 83 18.07 11.41 -17.97
CA ALA A 83 17.82 10.49 -16.87
C ALA A 83 18.43 9.09 -17.07
N GLN A 84 18.36 8.53 -18.28
CA GLN A 84 18.99 7.25 -18.63
C GLN A 84 20.52 7.37 -18.54
N ARG A 85 21.11 8.43 -19.10
CA ARG A 85 22.55 8.71 -18.98
C ARG A 85 23.01 8.80 -17.52
N ARG A 86 22.24 9.49 -16.65
CA ARG A 86 22.52 9.54 -15.20
C ARG A 86 22.43 8.17 -14.53
N LYS A 87 21.41 7.37 -14.87
CA LYS A 87 21.24 6.02 -14.34
C LYS A 87 22.38 5.09 -14.76
N GLU A 88 22.82 5.20 -16.02
CA GLU A 88 23.93 4.42 -16.54
C GLU A 88 25.26 4.81 -15.89
N LYS A 89 25.56 6.12 -15.78
CA LYS A 89 26.71 6.61 -15.01
C LYS A 89 26.70 6.09 -13.57
N ARG A 90 25.54 6.13 -12.91
CA ARG A 90 25.38 5.57 -11.55
C ARG A 90 25.62 4.05 -11.51
N ARG A 91 25.18 3.30 -12.52
CA ARG A 91 25.42 1.86 -12.64
C ARG A 91 26.90 1.54 -12.90
N ARG A 92 27.59 2.36 -13.69
CA ARG A 92 29.05 2.22 -13.92
C ARG A 92 29.84 2.44 -12.63
N VAL A 93 29.50 3.47 -11.85
CA VAL A 93 30.24 3.82 -10.62
C VAL A 93 29.84 2.94 -9.42
N LYS A 94 28.54 2.74 -9.19
CA LYS A 94 28.01 2.09 -7.97
C LYS A 94 27.53 0.65 -8.21
N GLY A 95 27.64 0.17 -9.44
CA GLY A 95 27.17 -1.17 -9.83
C GLY A 95 25.65 -1.30 -9.77
N ASN A 96 25.19 -2.55 -9.70
CA ASN A 96 23.78 -2.90 -9.58
C ASN A 96 23.29 -2.92 -8.11
N LEU A 97 24.09 -2.43 -7.15
CA LEU A 97 23.71 -2.45 -5.74
C LEU A 97 22.71 -1.34 -5.43
N THR A 98 21.47 -1.74 -5.15
CA THR A 98 20.40 -0.80 -4.79
C THR A 98 20.50 -0.41 -3.32
N PRO A 99 20.48 0.88 -2.94
CA PRO A 99 20.63 1.25 -1.53
C PRO A 99 19.38 0.84 -0.72
N LEU A 100 19.57 0.36 0.51
CA LEU A 100 18.49 0.00 1.44
C LEU A 100 17.82 1.26 1.96
N THR A 101 16.80 1.72 1.24
CA THR A 101 16.15 3.00 1.45
C THR A 101 14.64 2.85 1.67
N GLY A 102 14.04 3.85 2.32
CA GLY A 102 12.59 3.93 2.49
C GLY A 102 12.07 3.41 3.82
N ARG A 103 10.72 3.34 3.94
CA ARG A 103 9.98 3.04 5.19
C ARG A 103 9.30 1.67 5.17
N ASN A 104 9.64 0.83 4.20
CA ASN A 104 9.12 -0.53 4.06
C ASN A 104 10.02 -1.50 4.82
N TYR A 105 9.92 -1.49 6.16
CA TYR A 105 10.81 -2.25 7.04
C TYR A 105 10.80 -3.76 6.76
N ARG A 106 9.66 -4.35 6.35
CA ARG A 106 9.57 -5.78 5.95
C ARG A 106 10.43 -6.10 4.73
N GLN A 107 10.26 -5.33 3.65
CA GLN A 107 11.05 -5.50 2.43
C GLN A 107 12.54 -5.21 2.65
N LEU A 108 12.86 -4.28 3.55
CA LEU A 108 14.25 -3.99 3.91
C LEU A 108 14.90 -5.15 4.67
N LEU A 109 14.18 -5.76 5.62
CA LEU A 109 14.64 -6.96 6.33
C LEU A 109 14.87 -8.12 5.36
N GLU A 110 13.91 -8.38 4.47
CA GLU A 110 14.02 -9.43 3.45
C GLU A 110 15.22 -9.21 2.53
N ARG A 111 15.43 -7.98 2.05
CA ARG A 111 16.59 -7.64 1.21
C ARG A 111 17.91 -7.77 1.95
N LEU A 112 17.92 -7.43 3.24
CA LEU A 112 19.10 -7.54 4.09
C LEU A 112 19.46 -9.01 4.33
N GLN A 113 18.47 -9.83 4.67
CA GLN A 113 18.62 -11.27 4.83
C GLN A 113 19.07 -11.94 3.53
N ALA A 114 18.49 -11.57 2.39
CA ALA A 114 18.93 -12.07 1.09
C ALA A 114 20.37 -11.67 0.74
N ARG A 115 20.82 -10.48 1.15
CA ARG A 115 22.23 -10.09 0.98
C ARG A 115 23.17 -10.89 1.85
N ARG A 116 22.77 -11.09 3.12
CA ARG A 116 23.54 -11.87 4.07
C ARG A 116 23.66 -13.33 3.62
N GLY A 117 22.54 -13.94 3.22
CA GLY A 117 22.52 -15.30 2.66
C GLY A 117 23.45 -15.46 1.46
N ARG A 118 23.44 -14.51 0.51
CA ARG A 118 24.37 -14.54 -0.64
C ARG A 118 25.84 -14.45 -0.22
N LEU A 119 26.15 -13.64 0.79
CA LEU A 119 27.52 -13.53 1.31
C LEU A 119 27.93 -14.81 2.03
N ASP A 120 27.03 -15.40 2.82
CA ASP A 120 27.27 -16.65 3.55
C ASP A 120 27.44 -17.83 2.57
N GLU A 121 26.62 -17.90 1.51
CA GLU A 121 26.75 -18.86 0.39
C GLU A 121 28.11 -18.73 -0.30
N LEU A 122 28.52 -17.50 -0.66
CA LEU A 122 29.83 -17.28 -1.27
C LEU A 122 30.97 -17.58 -0.30
N ARG A 123 30.82 -17.31 0.99
CA ARG A 123 31.83 -17.62 2.00
C ARG A 123 32.05 -19.13 2.13
N GLY A 124 31.00 -19.93 1.98
CA GLY A 124 31.10 -21.39 1.95
C GLY A 124 31.76 -21.95 0.69
N GLN A 125 31.80 -21.19 -0.40
CA GLN A 125 32.46 -21.59 -1.66
C GLN A 125 33.88 -21.02 -1.76
N ASP A 126 34.01 -19.68 -1.69
CA ASP A 126 35.23 -18.91 -1.91
C ASP A 126 35.29 -17.69 -0.96
N GLU A 127 36.11 -17.76 0.08
CA GLU A 127 36.24 -16.68 1.05
C GLU A 127 36.77 -15.37 0.45
N GLY A 128 37.72 -15.45 -0.50
CA GLY A 128 38.29 -14.26 -1.16
C GLY A 128 37.25 -13.46 -1.94
N LYS A 129 36.41 -14.15 -2.72
CA LYS A 129 35.31 -13.51 -3.47
C LYS A 129 34.26 -12.91 -2.53
N ALA A 130 33.99 -13.57 -1.40
CA ALA A 130 33.08 -13.03 -0.39
C ALA A 130 33.60 -11.71 0.21
N GLN A 131 34.89 -11.65 0.57
CA GLN A 131 35.52 -10.43 1.10
C GLN A 131 35.52 -9.28 0.08
N GLU A 132 35.79 -9.57 -1.19
CA GLU A 132 35.69 -8.57 -2.25
C GLU A 132 34.27 -8.03 -2.41
N LEU A 133 33.25 -8.89 -2.39
CA LEU A 133 31.86 -8.45 -2.46
C LEU A 133 31.47 -7.62 -1.24
N GLU A 134 31.88 -8.02 -0.04
CA GLU A 134 31.68 -7.21 1.16
C GLU A 134 32.32 -5.83 1.05
N ALA A 135 33.58 -5.77 0.59
CA ALA A 135 34.28 -4.51 0.36
C ALA A 135 33.54 -3.64 -0.65
N LYS A 136 33.12 -4.21 -1.79
CA LYS A 136 32.30 -3.51 -2.80
C LYS A 136 30.98 -3.00 -2.19
N MET A 137 30.31 -3.77 -1.33
CA MET A 137 29.10 -3.32 -0.64
C MET A 137 29.37 -2.18 0.34
N LYS A 138 30.46 -2.27 1.14
CA LYS A 138 30.85 -1.22 2.10
C LYS A 138 31.16 0.09 1.37
N TRP A 139 31.96 0.04 0.30
CA TRP A 139 32.31 1.22 -0.51
C TRP A 139 31.09 1.84 -1.20
N THR A 140 30.24 1.04 -1.84
CA THR A 140 29.03 1.55 -2.49
C THR A 140 28.05 2.17 -1.48
N ASN A 141 27.94 1.60 -0.28
CA ASN A 141 27.18 2.20 0.81
C ASN A 141 27.75 3.57 1.24
N LEU A 142 29.08 3.71 1.35
CA LEU A 142 29.71 5.00 1.64
C LEU A 142 29.44 6.03 0.53
N LEU A 143 29.53 5.63 -0.75
CA LEU A 143 29.21 6.51 -1.89
C LEU A 143 27.74 6.96 -1.89
N TYR A 144 26.81 6.12 -1.43
CA TYR A 144 25.41 6.50 -1.27
C TYR A 144 25.18 7.42 -0.07
N LYS A 145 25.87 7.17 1.05
CA LYS A 145 25.81 8.05 2.23
C LYS A 145 26.34 9.45 1.89
N ALA A 146 27.43 9.53 1.13
CA ALA A 146 27.99 10.78 0.62
C ALA A 146 27.05 11.51 -0.36
N GLU A 147 26.28 10.78 -1.18
CA GLU A 147 25.20 11.34 -2.02
C GLU A 147 24.02 11.89 -1.19
N GLY A 148 23.99 11.64 0.14
CA GLY A 148 22.91 12.05 1.04
C GLY A 148 21.77 11.03 1.15
N VAL A 149 21.95 9.82 0.61
CA VAL A 149 20.96 8.76 0.69
C VAL A 149 20.97 8.13 2.08
N LYS A 150 19.84 8.19 2.79
CA LYS A 150 19.67 7.57 4.12
C LYS A 150 19.54 6.05 4.00
N ILE A 151 20.64 5.34 4.20
CA ILE A 151 20.69 3.88 4.17
C ILE A 151 20.34 3.30 5.54
N ARG A 152 19.55 2.22 5.55
CA ARG A 152 19.07 1.54 6.77
C ARG A 152 19.44 0.06 6.71
N ASP A 153 20.65 -0.23 7.17
CA ASP A 153 21.30 -1.54 7.04
C ASP A 153 21.31 -2.33 8.36
N ASP A 154 20.68 -1.81 9.41
CA ASP A 154 20.70 -2.45 10.73
C ASP A 154 19.44 -3.30 10.95
N GLU A 155 19.61 -4.61 11.06
CA GLU A 155 18.50 -5.55 11.26
C GLU A 155 17.71 -5.23 12.53
N ARG A 156 18.40 -4.99 13.65
CA ARG A 156 17.79 -4.69 14.96
C ARG A 156 16.90 -3.44 14.88
N LEU A 157 17.42 -2.35 14.30
CA LEU A 157 16.67 -1.10 14.17
C LEU A 157 15.48 -1.25 13.21
N LEU A 158 15.60 -2.05 12.15
CA LEU A 158 14.50 -2.35 11.23
C LEU A 158 13.38 -3.15 11.91
N GLN A 159 13.73 -4.16 12.72
CA GLN A 159 12.78 -4.93 13.51
C GLN A 159 12.08 -4.04 14.55
N GLU A 160 12.81 -3.19 15.26
CA GLU A 160 12.23 -2.23 16.21
C GLU A 160 11.30 -1.22 15.52
N ALA A 161 11.69 -0.73 14.34
CA ALA A 161 10.86 0.18 13.56
C ALA A 161 9.56 -0.49 13.09
N LEU A 162 9.61 -1.78 12.78
CA LEU A 162 8.45 -2.62 12.49
C LEU A 162 7.56 -2.76 13.72
N LYS A 163 8.11 -3.14 14.88
CA LYS A 163 7.40 -3.21 16.16
C LYS A 163 6.73 -1.87 16.50
N ARG A 164 7.43 -0.74 16.34
CA ARG A 164 6.87 0.62 16.53
C ARG A 164 5.75 0.94 15.55
N LYS A 165 5.82 0.46 14.30
CA LYS A 165 4.77 0.63 13.29
C LYS A 165 3.52 -0.16 13.68
N GLU A 166 3.70 -1.38 14.17
CA GLU A 166 2.61 -2.26 14.63
C GLU A 166 1.96 -1.73 15.90
N LYS A 167 2.74 -1.31 16.90
CA LYS A 167 2.22 -0.63 18.11
C LYS A 167 1.34 0.58 17.76
N ARG A 168 1.78 1.44 16.84
CA ARG A 168 0.98 2.60 16.38
C ARG A 168 -0.29 2.20 15.63
N ARG A 169 -0.30 1.05 14.94
CA ARG A 169 -1.50 0.51 14.29
C ARG A 169 -2.48 -0.04 15.33
N ALA A 170 -1.98 -0.83 16.28
CA ALA A 170 -2.78 -1.37 17.38
C ALA A 170 -3.40 -0.26 18.23
N GLN A 171 -2.65 0.79 18.56
CA GLN A 171 -3.19 1.95 19.30
C GLN A 171 -4.33 2.64 18.52
N ARG A 172 -4.15 2.84 17.20
CA ARG A 172 -5.20 3.39 16.34
C ARG A 172 -6.42 2.49 16.31
N GLN A 173 -6.23 1.19 16.13
CA GLN A 173 -7.30 0.20 16.13
C GLN A 173 -8.09 0.24 17.44
N ARG A 174 -7.42 0.16 18.60
CA ARG A 174 -8.04 0.31 19.93
C ARG A 174 -8.81 1.62 20.07
N GLY A 175 -8.24 2.72 19.56
CA GLY A 175 -8.91 4.03 19.55
C GLY A 175 -10.21 4.03 18.74
N TRP A 176 -10.23 3.35 17.60
CA TRP A 176 -11.43 3.18 16.78
C TRP A 176 -12.46 2.25 17.44
N GLU A 177 -12.03 1.11 17.97
CA GLU A 177 -12.87 0.17 18.71
C GLU A 177 -13.54 0.82 19.92
N LYS A 178 -12.80 1.64 20.69
CA LYS A 178 -13.37 2.41 21.80
C LYS A 178 -14.44 3.41 21.33
N ARG A 179 -14.23 4.06 20.18
CA ARG A 179 -15.23 4.99 19.62
C ARG A 179 -16.49 4.26 19.17
N THR A 180 -16.35 3.13 18.48
CA THR A 180 -17.51 2.34 18.01
C THR A 180 -18.27 1.76 19.19
N ALA A 181 -17.57 1.18 20.18
CA ALA A 181 -18.17 0.69 21.42
C ALA A 181 -18.95 1.80 22.14
N ARG A 182 -18.35 2.98 22.32
CA ARG A 182 -19.02 4.14 22.96
C ARG A 182 -20.28 4.58 22.22
N VAL A 183 -20.31 4.50 20.89
CA VAL A 183 -21.50 4.84 20.10
C VAL A 183 -22.61 3.82 20.34
N VAL A 184 -22.28 2.53 20.30
CA VAL A 184 -23.23 1.43 20.55
C VAL A 184 -23.78 1.53 21.98
N GLU A 185 -22.91 1.71 22.96
CA GLU A 185 -23.28 1.88 24.37
C GLU A 185 -24.25 3.05 24.57
N LYS A 186 -23.93 4.24 24.03
CA LYS A 186 -24.84 5.40 24.11
C LYS A 186 -26.19 5.12 23.46
N MET A 187 -26.21 4.36 22.37
CA MET A 187 -27.45 3.99 21.68
C MET A 187 -28.29 3.03 22.54
N GLN A 188 -27.66 2.03 23.15
CA GLN A 188 -28.29 1.10 24.10
C GLN A 188 -28.83 1.85 25.33
N GLN A 189 -28.01 2.66 25.99
CA GLN A 189 -28.43 3.48 27.14
C GLN A 189 -29.67 4.34 26.84
N ARG A 190 -29.75 4.94 25.65
CA ARG A 190 -30.94 5.70 25.23
C ARG A 190 -32.18 4.80 25.09
N GLN A 191 -32.02 3.62 24.48
CA GLN A 191 -33.10 2.66 24.34
C GLN A 191 -33.55 2.12 25.70
N ASP A 192 -32.63 1.81 26.60
CA ASP A 192 -32.92 1.28 27.93
C ASP A 192 -33.61 2.31 28.80
N ARG A 193 -33.16 3.58 28.78
CA ARG A 193 -33.88 4.69 29.42
C ARG A 193 -35.32 4.81 28.90
N ARG A 194 -35.53 4.69 27.59
CA ARG A 194 -36.88 4.70 27.01
C ARG A 194 -37.71 3.51 27.49
N ARG A 195 -37.15 2.30 27.51
CA ARG A 195 -37.82 1.09 28.01
C ARG A 195 -38.21 1.21 29.48
N GLN A 196 -37.29 1.69 30.32
CA GLN A 196 -37.54 1.93 31.74
C GLN A 196 -38.63 2.99 31.96
N ASN A 197 -38.58 4.11 31.23
CA ASN A 197 -39.62 5.14 31.31
C ASN A 197 -41.00 4.63 30.89
N LEU A 198 -41.07 3.78 29.85
CA LEU A 198 -42.32 3.14 29.45
C LEU A 198 -42.83 2.15 30.51
N ARG A 199 -41.94 1.35 31.12
CA ARG A 199 -42.30 0.45 32.23
C ARG A 199 -42.84 1.24 33.43
N ARG A 200 -42.15 2.31 33.85
CA ARG A 200 -42.59 3.21 34.93
C ARG A 200 -43.96 3.85 34.62
N LYS A 201 -44.18 4.32 33.38
CA LYS A 201 -45.49 4.85 32.96
C LYS A 201 -46.60 3.80 33.02
N LYS A 202 -46.32 2.55 32.63
CA LYS A 202 -47.30 1.44 32.73
C LYS A 202 -47.61 1.10 34.19
N ALA A 203 -46.60 0.98 35.04
CA ALA A 203 -46.75 0.74 36.48
C ALA A 203 -47.57 1.85 37.16
N ALA A 204 -47.21 3.12 36.95
CA ALA A 204 -47.94 4.25 37.50
C ALA A 204 -49.40 4.32 37.01
N ARG A 205 -49.69 3.91 35.77
CA ARG A 205 -51.07 3.79 35.28
C ARG A 205 -51.84 2.68 36.00
N ALA A 206 -51.20 1.54 36.26
CA ALA A 206 -51.78 0.44 37.02
C ALA A 206 -52.04 0.86 38.48
N GLU A 207 -51.06 1.46 39.16
CA GLU A 207 -51.20 2.01 40.51
C GLU A 207 -52.32 3.04 40.61
N ARG A 208 -52.41 3.99 39.66
CA ARG A 208 -53.52 4.96 39.61
C ARG A 208 -54.88 4.27 39.47
N ARG A 209 -54.97 3.16 38.73
CA ARG A 209 -56.22 2.36 38.62
C ARG A 209 -56.54 1.67 39.95
N LEU A 210 -55.55 1.08 40.62
CA LEU A 210 -55.71 0.46 41.94
C LEU A 210 -56.15 1.48 42.99
N LEU A 211 -55.50 2.65 43.05
CA LEU A 211 -55.87 3.73 43.98
C LEU A 211 -57.29 4.26 43.73
N LYS A 212 -57.72 4.37 42.46
CA LYS A 212 -59.09 4.76 42.12
C LYS A 212 -60.11 3.69 42.54
N ALA A 213 -59.77 2.40 42.46
CA ALA A 213 -60.63 1.32 42.92
C ALA A 213 -60.79 1.35 44.45
N ARG A 214 -59.68 1.54 45.19
CA ARG A 214 -59.70 1.73 46.66
C ARG A 214 -60.55 2.93 47.08
N LYS A 215 -60.38 4.09 46.44
CA LYS A 215 -61.20 5.29 46.71
C LYS A 215 -62.70 5.08 46.45
N LYS A 216 -63.06 4.14 45.58
CA LYS A 216 -64.45 3.74 45.30
C LYS A 216 -64.96 2.63 46.23
N GLY A 217 -64.18 2.23 47.24
CA GLY A 217 -64.55 1.18 48.20
C GLY A 217 -64.44 -0.26 47.67
N ARG A 218 -63.79 -0.50 46.53
CA ARG A 218 -63.57 -1.86 46.02
C ARG A 218 -62.41 -2.52 46.77
N ILE A 219 -62.65 -3.70 47.33
CA ILE A 219 -61.64 -4.51 48.01
C ILE A 219 -60.75 -5.17 46.94
N LEU A 220 -59.43 -4.94 47.00
CA LEU A 220 -58.47 -5.56 46.10
C LEU A 220 -57.90 -6.85 46.71
N PRO A 221 -57.47 -7.84 45.90
CA PRO A 221 -56.85 -9.07 46.41
C PRO A 221 -55.65 -8.81 47.35
N GLN A 222 -54.85 -7.79 47.05
CA GLN A 222 -53.72 -7.37 47.90
C GLN A 222 -54.15 -6.88 49.28
N ASP A 223 -55.37 -6.32 49.40
CA ASP A 223 -55.89 -5.85 50.67
C ASP A 223 -56.44 -7.02 51.51
N LEU A 224 -56.88 -8.11 50.88
CA LEU A 224 -57.27 -9.37 51.53
C LEU A 224 -56.05 -10.14 52.03
N GLU A 225 -55.00 -10.25 51.21
CA GLU A 225 -53.70 -10.82 51.61
C GLU A 225 -53.10 -10.06 52.80
N ARG A 226 -53.18 -8.72 52.79
CA ARG A 226 -52.68 -7.89 53.91
C ARG A 226 -53.50 -8.05 55.19
N ALA A 227 -54.79 -8.37 55.08
CA ALA A 227 -55.67 -8.65 56.21
C ALA A 227 -55.57 -10.10 56.71
N GLY A 228 -54.78 -10.97 56.05
CA GLY A 228 -54.64 -12.38 56.41
C GLY A 228 -55.90 -13.22 56.11
N LEU A 229 -56.74 -12.75 55.19
CA LEU A 229 -58.03 -13.37 54.83
C LEU A 229 -58.00 -14.09 53.46
N ALA A 230 -56.81 -14.18 52.85
CA ALA A 230 -56.56 -14.81 51.56
C ALA A 230 -55.50 -15.90 51.66
#